data_AF-K5WP38-F1
#
_entry.id   AF-K5WP38-F1
#
_cell.length_a   1.000
_cell.length_b   1.000
_cell.length_c   1.000
_cell.angle_alpha   90.00
_cell.angle_beta   90.00
_cell.angle_gamma   90.00
#
_symmetry.space_group_name_H-M   'P 1'
#
loop_
_entity.id
_entity.type
_entity.pdbx_description
1 polymer ?
#
loop_
_entity_poly.entity_id
_entity_poly.type
_entity_poly.pdbx_seq_one_letter_code
_entity_poly.pdbx_strand_id
1 'polypeptide(L)'
;MPRRFLKVEDEGRRTSIVPAISAVVLTPHRDLAYQFIHWVQCLYATKEFGDATLSSIAQAVVRGSSTPIATQARAIVKNPPHILIGTPQAILEALQLEQSILPMRELATVVVDEADSMLECPPRADKYLIARYLRMLKRHPSHARQILDAIYRVQRFAEWCKPKLRKELEDAGTGGHLLRSPSGIVKTHLPLRRPQLVFASATLKAAFRHGLLSDGKWLTPEESDLVKVITHAEKEDQAAHILGSATTVHSALVYSTSDGSIINIKNAAEAQPEQILPAKPVNIETEPAVGETFSSALDTRGIIEEAASGLKSGDSKPSPFPEPAMEAIATVFALEVPRVALLVLHPSASVGHAVEDMRRLGIDAHGLDVVQRERGGSYLLRKGTAPEDDPTLLVATLASIRGLDMPDLTHVFILGASEALDQDSYTHAAGRVGRFGKSGKVITVVGRRHVLSGKVVDEPNRMTVLYKKLHVTPVRVEHFGLNESAKEEKAESSSADNTD
;
A
#
# COMPACT_ATOMS: atom_id res chain seq x y z
N MET A 1 30.05 -11.59 -2.29
CA MET A 1 30.47 -11.90 -0.90
C MET A 1 29.71 -11.00 0.05
N PRO A 2 28.73 -11.51 0.83
CA PRO A 2 28.10 -10.70 1.87
C PRO A 2 29.18 -10.28 2.86
N ARG A 3 29.26 -8.98 3.17
CA ARG A 3 30.31 -8.43 4.03
C ARG A 3 30.17 -9.02 5.43
N ARG A 4 31.06 -9.96 5.76
CA ARG A 4 31.34 -10.39 7.14
C ARG A 4 31.98 -9.20 7.84
N PHE A 5 31.26 -8.55 8.75
CA PHE A 5 31.84 -7.46 9.52
C PHE A 5 32.46 -7.98 10.81
N LEU A 6 33.79 -7.81 10.84
CA LEU A 6 34.70 -8.15 11.93
C LEU A 6 34.53 -7.13 13.07
N LYS A 7 34.30 -7.62 14.28
CA LYS A 7 34.58 -6.85 15.49
C LYS A 7 36.07 -6.99 15.77
N VAL A 8 36.83 -5.90 15.65
CA VAL A 8 38.22 -5.84 16.10
C VAL A 8 38.20 -5.30 17.52
N GLU A 9 38.42 -6.17 18.50
CA GLU A 9 38.98 -5.77 19.80
C GLU A 9 39.98 -6.85 20.25
N ASP A 10 41.03 -6.35 20.90
CA ASP A 10 42.32 -6.97 21.20
C ASP A 10 42.32 -8.44 21.67
N GLU A 11 43.41 -9.09 21.25
CA GLU A 11 44.04 -10.29 21.84
C GLU A 11 43.17 -11.56 22.00
N GLY A 12 43.26 -12.44 21.00
CA GLY A 12 43.37 -13.88 21.25
C GLY A 12 42.10 -14.74 21.38
N ARG A 13 40.90 -14.27 21.00
CA ARG A 13 39.68 -15.11 21.01
C ARG A 13 38.99 -15.22 19.65
N ARG A 14 38.61 -16.45 19.29
CA ARG A 14 37.80 -16.83 18.11
C ARG A 14 36.70 -15.81 17.83
N THR A 15 36.67 -15.26 16.61
CA THR A 15 35.62 -14.36 16.12
C THR A 15 34.30 -15.12 15.98
N SER A 16 33.46 -15.09 17.01
CA SER A 16 32.06 -15.51 16.88
C SER A 16 31.28 -14.41 16.17
N ILE A 17 30.78 -14.68 14.96
CA ILE A 17 29.82 -13.82 14.27
C ILE A 17 28.54 -13.86 15.11
N VAL A 18 28.21 -12.78 15.80
CA VAL A 18 26.93 -12.67 16.50
C VAL A 18 25.90 -12.24 15.47
N PRO A 19 24.83 -13.01 15.24
CA PRO A 19 23.78 -12.57 14.33
C PRO A 19 23.11 -11.32 14.93
N ALA A 20 22.89 -10.31 14.09
CA ALA A 20 22.36 -9.02 14.50
C ALA A 20 21.55 -8.39 13.38
N ILE A 21 20.63 -7.49 13.77
CA ILE A 21 19.77 -6.77 12.84
C ILE A 21 20.58 -5.66 12.20
N SER A 22 20.88 -5.81 10.91
CA SER A 22 21.68 -4.87 10.13
C SER A 22 20.82 -3.88 9.33
N ALA A 23 19.62 -4.29 8.93
CA ALA A 23 18.68 -3.48 8.18
C ALA A 23 17.26 -3.60 8.72
N VAL A 24 16.55 -2.48 8.76
CA VAL A 24 15.09 -2.45 9.03
C VAL A 24 14.35 -1.86 7.86
N VAL A 25 13.31 -2.56 7.40
CA VAL A 25 12.40 -2.12 6.35
C VAL A 25 11.03 -1.86 6.97
N LEU A 26 10.60 -0.60 6.96
CA LEU A 26 9.27 -0.19 7.39
C LEU A 26 8.32 -0.22 6.21
N THR A 27 7.19 -0.92 6.37
CA THR A 27 6.13 -1.00 5.35
C THR A 27 4.79 -0.45 5.89
N PRO A 28 3.95 0.17 5.03
CA PRO A 28 2.66 0.73 5.44
C PRO A 28 1.68 -0.30 6.01
N HIS A 29 1.69 -1.53 5.49
CA HIS A 29 0.75 -2.58 5.88
C HIS A 29 1.42 -3.97 5.85
N ARG A 30 0.72 -4.97 6.43
CA ARG A 30 1.28 -6.32 6.65
C ARG A 30 1.50 -7.08 5.35
N ASP A 31 0.62 -6.86 4.39
CA ASP A 31 0.54 -7.63 3.15
C ASP A 31 1.80 -7.35 2.30
N LEU A 32 2.24 -6.10 2.28
CA LEU A 32 3.50 -5.72 1.64
C LEU A 32 4.71 -6.28 2.39
N ALA A 33 4.68 -6.36 3.73
CA ALA A 33 5.75 -6.99 4.50
C ALA A 33 5.93 -8.47 4.13
N TYR A 34 4.82 -9.21 3.98
CA TYR A 34 4.86 -10.60 3.54
C TYR A 34 5.33 -10.74 2.08
N GLN A 35 4.96 -9.80 1.22
CA GLN A 35 5.47 -9.77 -0.15
C GLN A 35 6.99 -9.57 -0.19
N PHE A 36 7.55 -8.70 0.65
CA PHE A 36 9.02 -8.58 0.77
C PHE A 36 9.67 -9.89 1.24
N ILE A 37 9.09 -10.58 2.23
CA ILE A 37 9.57 -11.89 2.66
C ILE A 37 9.54 -12.89 1.51
N HIS A 38 8.48 -12.90 0.72
CA HIS A 38 8.36 -13.75 -0.46
C HIS A 38 9.44 -13.43 -1.50
N TRP A 39 9.70 -12.15 -1.80
CA TRP A 39 10.79 -11.80 -2.72
C TRP A 39 12.17 -12.20 -2.17
N VAL A 40 12.40 -12.08 -0.87
CA VAL A 40 13.62 -12.60 -0.23
C VAL A 40 13.71 -14.13 -0.40
N GLN A 41 12.60 -14.85 -0.31
CA GLN A 41 12.55 -16.30 -0.57
C GLN A 41 12.88 -16.64 -2.03
N CYS A 42 12.32 -15.91 -3.01
CA CYS A 42 12.64 -16.10 -4.43
C CYS A 42 14.13 -15.85 -4.71
N LEU A 43 14.69 -14.80 -4.12
CA LEU A 43 16.13 -14.51 -4.21
C LEU A 43 16.97 -15.59 -3.51
N TYR A 44 16.48 -16.16 -2.41
CA TYR A 44 17.13 -17.26 -1.71
C TYR A 44 17.12 -18.54 -2.54
N ALA A 45 16.00 -18.91 -3.15
CA ALA A 45 15.88 -20.11 -3.97
C ALA A 45 16.80 -20.11 -5.19
N THR A 46 17.09 -18.93 -5.75
CA THR A 46 17.95 -18.79 -6.95
C THR A 46 19.45 -18.80 -6.64
N LYS A 47 19.85 -18.74 -5.37
CA LYS A 47 21.27 -18.71 -4.96
C LYS A 47 21.56 -19.75 -3.90
N GLU A 48 22.69 -20.45 -4.04
CA GLU A 48 23.23 -21.31 -2.99
C GLU A 48 23.76 -20.46 -1.82
N PHE A 49 22.88 -20.01 -0.94
CA PHE A 49 23.23 -19.29 0.28
C PHE A 49 23.74 -20.22 1.40
N GLY A 50 24.53 -21.26 1.08
CA GLY A 50 25.10 -22.19 2.07
C GLY A 50 24.09 -22.68 3.12
N ASP A 51 24.52 -22.83 4.38
CA ASP A 51 23.69 -23.30 5.51
C ASP A 51 22.79 -22.19 6.14
N ALA A 52 22.68 -21.01 5.52
CA ALA A 52 21.92 -19.90 6.12
C ALA A 52 20.41 -20.13 5.97
N THR A 53 19.71 -20.33 7.09
CA THR A 53 18.24 -20.44 7.07
C THR A 53 17.58 -19.11 6.68
N LEU A 54 16.43 -19.15 6.00
CA LEU A 54 15.64 -17.96 5.65
C LEU A 54 15.38 -17.07 6.88
N SER A 55 15.08 -17.69 8.03
CA SER A 55 14.85 -16.99 9.29
C SER A 55 16.08 -16.21 9.78
N SER A 56 17.29 -16.64 9.43
CA SER A 56 18.52 -15.88 9.72
C SER A 56 18.70 -14.68 8.79
N ILE A 57 18.10 -14.71 7.59
CA ILE A 57 18.22 -13.65 6.59
C ILE A 57 17.17 -12.58 6.84
N ALA A 58 15.90 -12.96 6.84
CA ALA A 58 14.78 -12.03 6.96
C ALA A 58 13.64 -12.59 7.80
N GLN A 59 13.06 -11.72 8.65
CA GLN A 59 11.81 -12.02 9.38
C GLN A 59 10.90 -10.80 9.36
N ALA A 60 9.59 -11.05 9.41
CA ALA A 60 8.57 -10.03 9.46
C ALA A 60 7.97 -9.86 10.87
N VAL A 61 7.69 -8.62 11.28
CA VAL A 61 6.93 -8.28 12.49
C VAL A 61 5.70 -7.49 12.11
N VAL A 62 4.54 -8.13 12.23
CA VAL A 62 3.26 -7.53 11.82
C VAL A 62 2.12 -7.91 12.77
N ARG A 63 1.14 -7.01 12.87
CA ARG A 63 -0.14 -7.26 13.56
C ARG A 63 -1.08 -8.10 12.71
N GLY A 64 -1.97 -8.85 13.36
CA GLY A 64 -3.00 -9.66 12.69
C GLY A 64 -2.43 -10.87 11.94
N SER A 65 -1.23 -11.32 12.27
CA SER A 65 -0.78 -12.67 11.90
C SER A 65 -1.42 -13.70 12.82
N SER A 66 -1.34 -14.99 12.46
CA SER A 66 -1.72 -16.10 13.36
C SER A 66 -0.92 -16.13 14.66
N THR A 67 0.24 -15.45 14.70
CA THR A 67 1.12 -15.40 15.87
C THR A 67 1.08 -14.03 16.58
N PRO A 68 0.99 -13.99 17.91
CA PRO A 68 1.09 -12.75 18.67
C PRO A 68 2.45 -12.06 18.49
N ILE A 69 2.47 -10.73 18.58
CA ILE A 69 3.70 -9.92 18.41
C ILE A 69 4.77 -10.32 19.43
N ALA A 70 4.39 -10.64 20.68
CA ALA A 70 5.34 -11.08 21.70
C ALA A 70 6.06 -12.38 21.29
N THR A 71 5.37 -13.31 20.63
CA THR A 71 5.96 -14.56 20.13
C THR A 71 6.88 -14.28 18.94
N GLN A 72 6.47 -13.40 18.01
CA GLN A 72 7.31 -12.96 16.89
C GLN A 72 8.60 -12.29 17.40
N ALA A 73 8.48 -11.37 18.36
CA ALA A 73 9.63 -10.68 18.94
C ALA A 73 10.57 -11.64 19.67
N ARG A 74 10.05 -12.64 20.40
CA ARG A 74 10.87 -13.71 21.02
C ARG A 74 11.60 -14.55 19.97
N ALA A 75 10.97 -14.87 18.85
CA ALA A 75 11.61 -15.61 17.76
C ALA A 75 12.78 -14.81 17.15
N ILE A 76 12.60 -13.50 16.99
CA ILE A 76 13.65 -12.59 16.50
C ILE A 76 14.79 -12.45 17.50
N VAL A 77 14.50 -12.37 18.80
CA VAL A 77 15.56 -12.33 19.82
C VAL A 77 16.33 -13.65 19.86
N LYS A 78 15.64 -14.79 19.69
CA LYS A 78 16.27 -16.12 19.66
C LYS A 78 17.17 -16.29 18.44
N ASN A 79 16.68 -15.91 17.27
CA ASN A 79 17.39 -16.00 15.99
C ASN A 79 17.29 -14.63 15.29
N PRO A 80 18.23 -13.70 15.53
CA PRO A 80 18.13 -12.35 14.98
C PRO A 80 18.40 -12.35 13.46
N PRO A 81 17.46 -11.83 12.65
CA PRO A 81 17.63 -11.76 11.20
C PRO A 81 18.53 -10.59 10.81
N HIS A 82 19.18 -10.70 9.65
CA HIS A 82 19.91 -9.56 9.08
C HIS A 82 18.99 -8.43 8.60
N ILE A 83 17.79 -8.78 8.11
CA ILE A 83 16.77 -7.86 7.61
C ILE A 83 15.50 -8.06 8.45
N LEU A 84 15.10 -7.03 9.18
CA LEU A 84 13.82 -6.99 9.88
C LEU A 84 12.81 -6.19 9.03
N ILE A 85 11.71 -6.82 8.65
CA ILE A 85 10.64 -6.17 7.89
C ILE A 85 9.43 -6.02 8.80
N GLY A 86 8.71 -4.90 8.76
CA GLY A 86 7.50 -4.82 9.57
C GLY A 86 6.75 -3.51 9.47
N THR A 87 5.54 -3.53 10.03
CA THR A 87 4.76 -2.30 10.12
C THR A 87 5.24 -1.45 11.29
N PRO A 88 5.23 -0.10 11.16
CA PRO A 88 5.75 0.79 12.20
C PRO A 88 5.13 0.56 13.59
N GLN A 89 3.82 0.26 13.63
CA GLN A 89 3.14 -0.02 14.89
C GLN A 89 3.67 -1.32 15.54
N ALA A 90 3.79 -2.40 14.76
CA ALA A 90 4.22 -3.69 15.29
C ALA A 90 5.68 -3.66 15.75
N ILE A 91 6.55 -2.94 15.04
CA ILE A 91 7.95 -2.73 15.43
C ILE A 91 8.02 -1.88 16.71
N LEU A 92 7.23 -0.80 16.82
CA LEU A 92 7.23 0.02 18.03
C LEU A 92 6.80 -0.78 19.26
N GLU A 93 5.77 -1.61 19.13
CA GLU A 93 5.33 -2.49 20.22
C GLU A 93 6.39 -3.52 20.57
N ALA A 94 7.03 -4.14 19.58
CA ALA A 94 8.14 -5.05 19.81
C ALA A 94 9.32 -4.37 20.55
N LEU A 95 9.59 -3.09 20.28
CA LEU A 95 10.60 -2.29 20.98
C LEU A 95 10.22 -1.89 22.41
N GLN A 96 8.92 -1.82 22.72
CA GLN A 96 8.41 -1.47 24.05
C GLN A 96 8.30 -2.67 24.99
N LEU A 97 8.24 -3.89 24.46
CA LEU A 97 8.16 -5.12 25.24
C LEU A 97 9.46 -5.37 26.03
N GLU A 98 9.37 -5.34 27.35
CA GLU A 98 10.52 -5.51 28.27
C GLU A 98 11.17 -6.91 28.18
N GLN A 99 10.41 -7.93 27.73
CA GLN A 99 10.86 -9.33 27.68
C GLN A 99 11.41 -9.77 26.30
N SER A 100 11.41 -8.91 25.28
CA SER A 100 11.79 -9.27 23.91
C SER A 100 12.46 -8.09 23.19
N ILE A 101 13.59 -7.67 23.73
CA ILE A 101 14.28 -6.46 23.26
C ILE A 101 15.03 -6.75 21.96
N LEU A 102 14.62 -6.09 20.88
CA LEU A 102 15.25 -6.24 19.56
C LEU A 102 16.71 -5.72 19.57
N PRO A 103 17.70 -6.52 19.11
CA PRO A 103 19.10 -6.11 19.07
C PRO A 103 19.37 -5.16 17.89
N MET A 104 19.08 -3.88 18.08
CA MET A 104 19.20 -2.83 17.05
C MET A 104 20.50 -2.02 17.13
N ARG A 105 21.46 -2.46 17.95
CA ARG A 105 22.74 -1.75 18.19
C ARG A 105 23.62 -1.68 16.94
N GLU A 106 23.54 -2.71 16.09
CA GLU A 106 24.35 -2.84 14.86
C GLU A 106 23.59 -2.40 13.60
N LEU A 107 22.47 -1.70 13.77
CA LEU A 107 21.67 -1.22 12.66
C LEU A 107 22.48 -0.28 11.77
N ALA A 108 22.62 -0.66 10.50
CA ALA A 108 23.36 0.07 9.48
C ALA A 108 22.43 0.81 8.52
N THR A 109 21.25 0.26 8.22
CA THR A 109 20.32 0.82 7.22
C THR A 109 18.88 0.79 7.71
N VAL A 110 18.15 1.89 7.50
CA VAL A 110 16.70 1.99 7.69
C VAL A 110 16.07 2.36 6.35
N VAL A 111 15.14 1.53 5.89
CA VAL A 111 14.36 1.75 4.67
C VAL A 111 12.93 2.05 5.07
N VAL A 112 12.37 3.08 4.49
CA VAL A 112 10.97 3.49 4.67
C VAL A 112 10.32 3.46 3.30
N ASP A 113 9.57 2.38 3.05
CA ASP A 113 8.88 2.16 1.78
C ASP A 113 7.46 2.74 1.81
N GLU A 114 6.95 3.26 0.68
CA GLU A 114 5.71 4.05 0.61
C GLU A 114 5.69 5.18 1.67
N ALA A 115 6.80 5.92 1.73
CA ALA A 115 7.08 6.90 2.78
C ALA A 115 6.02 7.99 2.92
N ASP A 116 5.41 8.43 1.82
CA ASP A 116 4.33 9.42 1.78
C ASP A 116 3.04 8.94 2.45
N SER A 117 2.81 7.63 2.49
CA SER A 117 1.67 7.04 3.19
C SER A 117 1.90 6.92 4.69
N MET A 118 3.14 6.69 5.13
CA MET A 118 3.47 6.48 6.55
C MET A 118 3.89 7.76 7.28
N LEU A 119 4.42 8.71 6.53
CA LEU A 119 4.82 10.02 7.00
C LEU A 119 3.83 11.02 6.39
N GLU A 120 2.93 11.53 7.22
CA GLU A 120 1.95 12.51 6.76
C GLU A 120 2.66 13.75 6.17
N CYS A 121 2.17 14.23 5.02
CA CYS A 121 2.66 15.45 4.40
C CYS A 121 1.87 16.66 4.95
N PRO A 122 2.54 17.77 5.33
CA PRO A 122 1.82 18.99 5.65
C PRO A 122 0.98 19.46 4.44
N PRO A 123 -0.24 19.98 4.68
CA PRO A 123 -1.06 20.52 3.60
C PRO A 123 -0.38 21.73 2.96
N ARG A 124 -0.58 21.88 1.64
CA ARG A 124 -0.13 23.07 0.90
C ARG A 124 -1.11 24.23 1.15
N ALA A 125 -0.56 25.41 1.43
CA ALA A 125 -1.18 26.74 1.34
C ALA A 125 -1.60 27.44 2.65
N ASP A 126 -2.24 26.81 3.62
CA ASP A 126 -2.76 27.57 4.77
C ASP A 126 -1.85 27.54 6.00
N LYS A 127 -1.31 28.70 6.41
CA LYS A 127 -0.53 28.87 7.65
C LYS A 127 -1.29 28.32 8.87
N TYR A 128 -2.61 28.47 8.91
CA TYR A 128 -3.46 27.92 9.97
C TYR A 128 -3.57 26.40 9.91
N LEU A 129 -3.78 25.81 8.73
CA LEU A 129 -3.83 24.35 8.57
C LEU A 129 -2.48 23.72 8.88
N ILE A 130 -1.38 24.34 8.46
CA ILE A 130 -0.01 23.91 8.82
C ILE A 130 0.18 23.99 10.34
N ALA A 131 -0.23 25.08 10.99
CA ALA A 131 -0.11 25.19 12.45
C ALA A 131 -1.01 24.19 13.20
N ARG A 132 -2.21 23.89 12.68
CA ARG A 132 -3.09 22.85 13.22
C ARG A 132 -2.48 21.46 13.02
N TYR A 133 -1.93 21.20 11.84
CA TYR A 133 -1.23 19.97 11.50
C TYR A 133 -0.01 19.74 12.40
N LEU A 134 0.85 20.74 12.59
CA LEU A 134 1.99 20.67 13.50
C LEU A 134 1.57 20.44 14.96
N ARG A 135 0.43 21.01 15.40
CA ARG A 135 -0.13 20.74 16.73
C ARG A 135 -0.66 19.30 16.84
N MET A 136 -1.34 18.80 15.81
CA MET A 136 -1.81 17.42 15.74
C MET A 136 -0.63 16.44 15.81
N LEU A 137 0.41 16.65 14.99
CA LEU A 137 1.62 15.83 14.99
C LEU A 137 2.33 15.82 16.34
N LYS A 138 2.40 16.96 17.03
CA LYS A 138 2.98 17.03 18.38
C LYS A 138 2.18 16.24 19.41
N ARG A 139 0.86 16.16 19.23
CA ARG A 139 -0.05 15.46 20.15
C ARG A 139 -0.13 13.96 19.85
N HIS A 140 -0.12 13.59 18.58
CA HIS A 140 -0.26 12.22 18.09
C HIS A 140 0.72 11.98 16.91
N PRO A 141 2.02 11.76 17.19
CA PRO A 141 2.99 11.46 16.15
C PRO A 141 2.74 10.07 15.56
N SER A 142 2.88 9.92 14.24
CA SER A 142 2.80 8.60 13.60
C SER A 142 3.84 7.63 14.16
N HIS A 143 3.53 6.34 14.22
CA HIS A 143 4.44 5.33 14.74
C HIS A 143 5.77 5.30 13.96
N ALA A 144 5.73 5.49 12.64
CA ALA A 144 6.94 5.59 11.80
C ALA A 144 7.81 6.77 12.24
N ARG A 145 7.19 7.93 12.47
CA ARG A 145 7.88 9.12 12.99
C ARG A 145 8.49 8.89 14.37
N GLN A 146 7.80 8.19 15.27
CA GLN A 146 8.31 7.88 16.61
C GLN A 146 9.57 6.98 16.56
N ILE A 147 9.58 5.99 15.66
CA ILE A 147 10.75 5.12 15.43
C ILE A 147 11.91 5.93 14.87
N LEU A 148 11.67 6.73 13.82
CA LEU A 148 12.71 7.56 13.22
C LEU A 148 13.27 8.60 14.19
N ASP A 149 12.40 9.26 14.97
CA ASP A 149 12.84 10.20 16.01
C ASP A 149 13.69 9.52 17.08
N ALA A 150 13.37 8.28 17.48
CA ALA A 150 14.17 7.52 18.42
C ALA A 150 15.56 7.17 17.86
N ILE A 151 15.65 6.76 16.59
CA ILE A 151 16.91 6.36 15.94
C ILE A 151 17.79 7.58 15.61
N TYR A 152 17.20 8.68 15.13
CA TYR A 152 17.94 9.78 14.50
C TYR A 152 18.06 11.05 15.36
N ARG A 153 17.21 11.28 16.37
CA ARG A 153 17.25 12.51 17.20
C ARG A 153 17.99 12.38 18.53
N VAL A 154 18.89 11.38 18.63
CA VAL A 154 19.58 10.98 19.88
C VAL A 154 20.29 12.14 20.60
N GLN A 155 20.75 13.18 19.88
CA GLN A 155 21.50 14.31 20.46
C GLN A 155 20.64 15.40 21.14
N ARG A 156 19.31 15.46 20.95
CA ARG A 156 18.46 16.55 21.47
C ARG A 156 17.67 16.20 22.74
N PHE A 157 18.05 15.13 23.44
CA PHE A 157 17.38 14.74 24.68
C PHE A 157 17.42 15.82 25.78
N ALA A 158 18.44 16.70 25.75
CA ALA A 158 18.52 17.87 26.61
C ALA A 158 17.35 18.86 26.44
N GLU A 159 16.73 18.90 25.25
CA GLU A 159 15.55 19.73 24.96
C GLU A 159 14.23 19.08 25.45
N TRP A 160 14.22 17.76 25.68
CA TRP A 160 13.03 17.02 26.13
C TRP A 160 12.90 16.91 27.65
N CYS A 161 14.01 16.98 28.38
CA CYS A 161 13.97 17.11 29.83
C CYS A 161 13.46 18.50 30.22
N LYS A 162 12.15 18.63 30.45
CA LYS A 162 11.61 19.79 31.19
C LYS A 162 12.42 19.98 32.48
N PRO A 163 12.67 21.23 32.93
CA PRO A 163 13.47 21.48 34.14
C PRO A 163 12.94 20.80 35.41
N LYS A 164 11.64 20.42 35.45
CA LYS A 164 11.05 19.62 36.55
C LYS A 164 11.59 18.18 36.64
N LEU A 165 11.78 17.50 35.51
CA LEU A 165 12.30 16.12 35.48
C LEU A 165 13.79 16.08 35.85
N ARG A 166 14.51 17.19 35.60
CA ARG A 166 15.92 17.38 35.96
C ARG A 166 16.12 17.39 37.48
N LYS A 167 15.18 18.00 38.22
CA LYS A 167 15.16 17.99 39.70
C LYS A 167 14.88 16.59 40.26
N GLU A 168 13.92 15.87 39.67
CA GLU A 168 13.63 14.48 40.05
C GLU A 168 14.79 13.51 39.75
N LEU A 169 15.59 13.80 38.72
CA LEU A 169 16.81 13.06 38.37
C LEU A 169 18.01 13.38 39.28
N GLU A 170 18.07 14.59 39.84
CA GLU A 170 19.11 15.00 40.79
C GLU A 170 18.81 14.50 42.22
N ASP A 171 17.52 14.42 42.59
CA ASP A 171 17.08 13.90 43.89
C ASP A 171 17.12 12.35 43.96
N ALA A 172 17.03 11.66 42.82
CA ALA A 172 17.16 10.20 42.71
C ALA A 172 18.63 9.78 42.57
N GLY A 173 19.40 9.90 43.66
CA GLY A 173 20.77 9.41 43.73
C GLY A 173 20.90 7.93 43.37
N THR A 174 21.90 7.62 42.55
CA THR A 174 22.43 6.27 42.22
C THR A 174 21.49 5.26 41.56
N GLY A 175 21.76 4.96 40.28
CA GLY A 175 21.41 3.68 39.66
C GLY A 175 20.71 3.78 38.29
N GLY A 176 21.50 3.84 37.22
CA GLY A 176 21.26 3.18 35.92
C GLY A 176 19.84 3.01 35.35
N HIS A 177 18.89 3.92 35.60
CA HIS A 177 17.56 3.81 34.99
C HIS A 177 17.66 4.20 33.51
N LEU A 178 17.74 3.16 32.68
CA LEU A 178 17.64 3.15 31.23
C LEU A 178 16.75 4.30 30.70
N LEU A 179 17.41 5.32 30.14
CA LEU A 179 16.78 6.51 29.54
C LEU A 179 15.74 6.09 28.50
N ARG A 180 14.45 6.06 28.89
CA ARG A 180 13.34 5.83 27.95
C ARG A 180 13.10 7.09 27.15
N SER A 181 12.93 6.97 25.83
CA SER A 181 12.41 8.06 25.00
C SER A 181 10.97 8.42 25.40
N PRO A 182 10.44 9.60 25.01
CA PRO A 182 9.00 9.90 25.14
C PRO A 182 8.10 8.84 24.48
N SER A 183 8.64 8.09 23.52
CA SER A 183 8.00 6.94 22.86
C SER A 183 8.14 5.60 23.61
N GLY A 184 8.74 5.60 24.81
CA GLY A 184 8.91 4.41 25.65
C GLY A 184 10.07 3.49 25.23
N ILE A 185 10.85 3.87 24.21
CA ILE A 185 11.94 3.05 23.67
C ILE A 185 13.18 3.18 24.56
N VAL A 186 13.77 2.04 24.92
CA VAL A 186 14.98 1.98 25.75
C VAL A 186 16.24 2.24 24.92
N LYS A 187 17.02 3.26 25.29
CA LYS A 187 18.18 3.72 24.51
C LYS A 187 19.35 2.74 24.37
N THR A 188 19.57 1.83 25.31
CA THR A 188 20.72 0.89 25.27
C THR A 188 20.71 -0.04 24.07
N HIS A 189 19.57 -0.12 23.37
CA HIS A 189 19.35 -1.04 22.25
C HIS A 189 19.31 -0.32 20.90
N LEU A 190 19.34 1.02 20.91
CA LEU A 190 19.39 1.83 19.68
C LEU A 190 20.82 1.88 19.12
N PRO A 191 20.98 2.13 17.82
CA PRO A 191 22.30 2.14 17.20
C PRO A 191 23.18 3.26 17.75
N LEU A 192 24.46 2.94 17.95
CA LEU A 192 25.46 3.90 18.43
C LEU A 192 25.90 4.88 17.33
N ARG A 193 25.73 4.50 16.06
CA ARG A 193 26.01 5.32 14.88
C ARG A 193 24.71 5.63 14.17
N ARG A 194 24.66 6.77 13.47
CA ARG A 194 23.51 7.14 12.65
C ARG A 194 23.45 6.21 11.42
N PRO A 195 22.41 5.35 11.28
CA PRO A 195 22.31 4.45 10.13
C PRO A 195 21.95 5.20 8.85
N GLN A 196 22.29 4.63 7.69
CA GLN A 196 21.82 5.13 6.40
C GLN A 196 20.29 5.10 6.34
N LEU A 197 19.67 6.20 5.93
CA LEU A 197 18.22 6.32 5.79
C LEU A 197 17.83 6.35 4.31
N VAL A 198 16.90 5.49 3.91
CA VAL A 198 16.39 5.40 2.54
C VAL A 198 14.88 5.62 2.55
N PHE A 199 14.40 6.56 1.74
CA PHE A 199 12.97 6.77 1.48
C PHE A 199 12.64 6.32 0.07
N ALA A 200 11.60 5.50 -0.07
CA ALA A 200 11.04 5.09 -1.35
C ALA A 200 9.55 5.41 -1.40
N SER A 201 9.07 5.94 -2.53
CA SER A 201 7.66 6.13 -2.85
C SER A 201 7.53 6.61 -4.29
N ALA A 202 6.44 6.23 -4.96
CA ALA A 202 6.12 6.72 -6.30
C ALA A 202 5.76 8.23 -6.30
N THR A 203 5.20 8.74 -5.21
CA THR A 203 4.56 10.07 -5.15
C THR A 203 5.24 11.01 -4.15
N LEU A 204 6.57 11.22 -4.29
CA LEU A 204 7.33 12.13 -3.43
C LEU A 204 7.19 13.61 -3.83
N LYS A 205 6.07 14.23 -3.41
CA LYS A 205 5.80 15.67 -3.60
C LYS A 205 6.92 16.56 -3.04
N ALA A 206 7.12 17.72 -3.68
CA ALA A 206 8.08 18.73 -3.20
C ALA A 206 7.80 19.19 -1.75
N ALA A 207 6.53 19.32 -1.37
CA ALA A 207 6.13 19.71 -0.02
C ALA A 207 6.53 18.65 1.02
N PHE A 208 6.37 17.37 0.68
CA PHE A 208 6.81 16.26 1.51
C PHE A 208 8.33 16.30 1.70
N ARG A 209 9.09 16.53 0.62
CA ARG A 209 10.55 16.70 0.68
C ARG A 209 10.96 17.84 1.60
N HIS A 210 10.33 19.01 1.47
CA HIS A 210 10.63 20.15 2.36
C HIS A 210 10.28 19.84 3.82
N GLY A 211 9.12 19.23 4.10
CA GLY A 211 8.72 18.85 5.46
C GLY A 211 9.65 17.81 6.10
N LEU A 212 10.13 16.85 5.31
CA LEU A 212 11.08 15.82 5.75
C LEU A 212 12.42 16.43 6.18
N LEU A 213 12.92 17.40 5.39
CA LEU A 213 14.16 18.12 5.64
C LEU A 213 14.01 19.13 6.81
N SER A 214 12.88 19.84 6.92
CA SER A 214 12.67 20.90 7.91
C SER A 214 12.20 20.39 9.28
N ASP A 215 11.19 19.52 9.32
CA ASP A 215 10.52 19.11 10.56
C ASP A 215 11.10 17.84 11.16
N GLY A 216 11.54 16.90 10.32
CA GLY A 216 12.16 15.65 10.75
C GLY A 216 13.59 15.87 11.22
N LYS A 217 14.36 16.71 10.49
CA LYS A 217 15.83 16.79 10.58
C LYS A 217 16.50 15.40 10.45
N TRP A 218 15.82 14.43 9.83
CA TRP A 218 16.35 13.09 9.63
C TRP A 218 17.37 13.05 8.49
N LEU A 219 17.21 13.95 7.52
CA LEU A 219 18.14 14.24 6.44
C LEU A 219 18.50 15.72 6.54
N THR A 220 19.67 16.02 7.06
CA THR A 220 20.18 17.39 7.23
C THR A 220 21.29 17.60 6.20
N PRO A 221 21.17 18.57 5.26
CA PRO A 221 22.19 18.81 4.24
C PRO A 221 23.58 19.14 4.82
N GLU A 222 23.61 19.65 6.05
CA GLU A 222 24.84 20.01 6.76
C GLU A 222 25.57 18.80 7.36
N GLU A 223 24.89 17.69 7.61
CA GLU A 223 25.44 16.51 8.30
C GLU A 223 25.39 15.22 7.46
N SER A 224 24.72 15.24 6.30
CA SER A 224 24.49 14.03 5.49
C SER A 224 24.57 14.31 3.99
N ASP A 225 25.27 13.44 3.28
CA ASP A 225 25.32 13.42 1.81
C ASP A 225 23.97 12.95 1.26
N LEU A 226 23.12 13.91 0.91
CA LEU A 226 21.80 13.62 0.36
C LEU A 226 21.92 13.24 -1.13
N VAL A 227 21.78 11.94 -1.42
CA VAL A 227 21.68 11.44 -2.80
C VAL A 227 20.21 11.35 -3.20
N LYS A 228 19.86 12.04 -4.28
CA LYS A 228 18.52 11.99 -4.87
C LYS A 228 18.54 11.21 -6.17
N VAL A 229 17.91 10.05 -6.17
CA VAL A 229 17.69 9.25 -7.38
C VAL A 229 16.27 9.52 -7.85
N ILE A 230 16.14 10.16 -9.02
CA ILE A 230 14.85 10.34 -9.71
C ILE A 230 15.00 9.66 -11.05
N THR A 231 14.11 8.73 -11.34
CA THR A 231 14.09 7.99 -12.61
C THR A 231 13.28 8.70 -13.70
N HIS A 232 12.87 9.96 -13.48
CA HIS A 232 12.02 10.71 -14.41
C HIS A 232 12.74 11.94 -14.98
N ALA A 233 12.68 12.07 -16.30
CA ALA A 233 13.03 13.27 -17.04
C ALA A 233 11.93 14.33 -16.85
N GLU A 234 12.34 15.53 -16.42
CA GLU A 234 11.59 16.79 -16.37
C GLU A 234 10.23 16.85 -15.64
N LYS A 235 9.80 18.08 -15.34
CA LYS A 235 8.80 18.42 -14.31
C LYS A 235 7.34 18.18 -14.73
N GLU A 236 7.06 17.89 -15.99
CA GLU A 236 5.68 17.88 -16.53
C GLU A 236 5.03 16.48 -16.57
N ASP A 237 5.82 15.39 -16.58
CA ASP A 237 5.30 14.02 -16.83
C ASP A 237 5.34 13.07 -15.63
N GLN A 238 5.28 13.59 -14.40
CA GLN A 238 5.24 12.73 -13.20
C GLN A 238 3.97 11.89 -13.12
N ALA A 239 2.83 12.42 -13.55
CA ALA A 239 1.57 11.67 -13.54
C ALA A 239 1.52 10.66 -14.70
N ALA A 240 1.78 11.15 -15.92
CA ALA A 240 1.65 10.38 -17.15
C ALA A 240 2.54 9.11 -17.17
N HIS A 241 3.74 9.17 -16.56
CA HIS A 241 4.67 8.05 -16.58
C HIS A 241 4.51 7.06 -15.41
N ILE A 242 3.85 7.47 -14.31
CA ILE A 242 3.58 6.60 -13.13
C ILE A 242 2.27 5.82 -13.33
N LEU A 243 1.32 6.32 -14.14
CA LEU A 243 0.09 5.60 -14.50
C LEU A 243 0.31 4.33 -15.38
N GLY A 244 1.54 3.83 -15.41
CA GLY A 244 1.98 2.80 -16.33
C GLY A 244 2.38 3.43 -17.66
N SER A 245 3.18 2.68 -18.41
CA SER A 245 3.58 2.97 -19.78
C SER A 245 2.39 3.39 -20.67
N ALA A 246 2.62 3.77 -21.92
CA ALA A 246 1.58 4.00 -22.94
C ALA A 246 0.58 2.82 -23.15
N THR A 247 0.67 1.76 -22.36
CA THR A 247 -0.08 0.51 -22.36
C THR A 247 -1.24 0.45 -21.36
N THR A 248 -1.39 1.43 -20.44
CA THR A 248 -2.54 1.47 -19.52
C THR A 248 -3.70 2.27 -20.12
N VAL A 249 -4.88 1.65 -20.20
CA VAL A 249 -6.11 2.29 -20.67
C VAL A 249 -6.94 2.74 -19.46
N HIS A 250 -7.39 4.00 -19.49
CA HIS A 250 -8.22 4.58 -18.44
C HIS A 250 -9.63 4.84 -18.95
N SER A 251 -10.64 4.39 -18.22
CA SER A 251 -12.04 4.54 -18.57
C SER A 251 -12.85 5.01 -17.36
N ALA A 252 -13.98 5.66 -17.60
CA ALA A 252 -14.91 6.00 -16.53
C ALA A 252 -16.37 5.82 -16.97
N LEU A 253 -17.16 5.19 -16.10
CA LEU A 253 -18.58 4.92 -16.27
C LEU A 253 -19.38 5.74 -15.27
N VAL A 254 -20.51 6.28 -15.70
CA VAL A 254 -21.42 7.09 -14.90
C VAL A 254 -22.75 6.37 -14.78
N TYR A 255 -23.20 6.08 -13.55
CA TYR A 255 -24.49 5.43 -13.29
C TYR A 255 -25.54 6.40 -12.72
N SER A 256 -26.81 6.18 -13.06
CA SER A 256 -27.97 6.89 -12.52
C SER A 256 -28.68 6.03 -11.49
N THR A 257 -28.86 6.51 -10.26
CA THR A 257 -29.65 5.78 -9.24
C THR A 257 -31.16 5.84 -9.51
N SER A 258 -31.64 6.86 -10.25
CA SER A 258 -33.07 6.99 -10.57
C SER A 258 -33.51 6.09 -11.72
N ASP A 259 -32.65 5.94 -12.74
CA ASP A 259 -33.02 5.31 -14.01
C ASP A 259 -32.29 3.99 -14.24
N GLY A 260 -31.34 3.61 -13.37
CA GLY A 260 -30.46 2.45 -13.55
C GLY A 260 -29.49 2.54 -14.74
N SER A 261 -29.57 3.60 -15.55
CA SER A 261 -28.76 3.74 -16.77
C SER A 261 -27.27 3.88 -16.45
N ILE A 262 -26.43 3.15 -17.18
CA ILE A 262 -24.97 3.23 -17.11
C ILE A 262 -24.44 3.73 -18.46
N ILE A 263 -23.63 4.79 -18.43
CA ILE A 263 -23.13 5.48 -19.63
C ILE A 263 -21.64 5.80 -19.48
N ASN A 264 -20.94 5.99 -20.58
CA ASN A 264 -19.55 6.46 -20.56
C ASN A 264 -19.46 7.93 -20.12
N ILE A 265 -18.34 8.31 -19.49
CA ILE A 265 -18.06 9.70 -19.12
C ILE A 265 -18.01 10.61 -20.37
N LYS A 266 -18.39 11.89 -20.20
CA LYS A 266 -18.28 12.90 -21.27
C LYS A 266 -16.81 13.00 -21.73
N ASN A 267 -16.59 13.08 -23.05
CA ASN A 267 -15.28 13.12 -23.71
C ASN A 267 -14.50 11.78 -23.76
N ALA A 268 -15.16 10.64 -23.56
CA ALA A 268 -14.52 9.34 -23.81
C ALA A 268 -14.20 9.17 -25.31
N ALA A 269 -12.93 8.94 -25.63
CA ALA A 269 -12.46 8.69 -26.99
C ALA A 269 -12.75 7.25 -27.43
N GLU A 270 -12.85 7.03 -28.75
CA GLU A 270 -12.87 5.67 -29.31
C GLU A 270 -11.52 4.99 -29.10
N ALA A 271 -11.55 3.69 -28.82
CA ALA A 271 -10.34 2.91 -28.58
C ALA A 271 -9.48 2.87 -29.86
N GLN A 272 -8.21 3.29 -29.76
CA GLN A 272 -7.26 3.12 -30.87
C GLN A 272 -6.79 1.66 -30.91
N PRO A 273 -6.76 1.00 -32.09
CA PRO A 273 -6.47 -0.43 -32.22
C PRO A 273 -5.06 -0.85 -31.75
N GLU A 274 -4.11 0.08 -31.62
CA GLU A 274 -2.76 -0.20 -31.12
C GLU A 274 -2.71 -0.44 -29.58
N GLN A 275 -3.76 -0.08 -28.85
CA GLN A 275 -3.85 -0.23 -27.38
C GLN A 275 -4.44 -1.58 -26.93
N ILE A 276 -4.90 -2.42 -27.88
CA ILE A 276 -5.63 -3.68 -27.64
C ILE A 276 -4.76 -4.93 -27.87
N LEU A 277 -3.47 -4.79 -28.23
CA LEU A 277 -2.65 -5.97 -28.49
C LEU A 277 -2.45 -6.80 -27.21
N PRO A 278 -2.87 -8.09 -27.18
CA PRO A 278 -2.35 -9.01 -26.18
C PRO A 278 -0.85 -9.07 -26.39
N ALA A 279 -0.08 -8.82 -25.33
CA ALA A 279 1.36 -8.93 -25.38
C ALA A 279 1.75 -10.27 -26.02
N LYS A 280 2.58 -10.26 -27.07
CA LYS A 280 3.26 -11.46 -27.53
C LYS A 280 3.87 -12.13 -26.29
N PRO A 281 3.75 -13.46 -26.12
CA PRO A 281 4.39 -14.13 -25.00
C PRO A 281 5.88 -13.83 -25.09
N VAL A 282 6.37 -13.00 -24.19
CA VAL A 282 7.80 -12.87 -23.95
C VAL A 282 8.19 -14.23 -23.37
N ASN A 283 8.98 -15.00 -24.12
CA ASN A 283 9.65 -16.20 -23.63
C ASN A 283 10.56 -15.76 -22.47
N ILE A 284 10.00 -15.73 -21.27
CA ILE A 284 10.76 -15.78 -20.04
C ILE A 284 11.01 -17.27 -19.84
N GLU A 285 12.27 -17.67 -20.00
CA GLU A 285 12.74 -19.02 -19.72
C GLU A 285 12.09 -19.52 -18.43
N THR A 286 11.41 -20.65 -18.54
CA THR A 286 10.72 -21.36 -17.45
C THR A 286 11.66 -21.54 -16.27
N GLU A 287 11.44 -20.78 -15.20
CA GLU A 287 12.00 -21.09 -13.88
C GLU A 287 11.33 -22.34 -13.33
N PRO A 288 12.08 -23.20 -12.61
CA PRO A 288 11.59 -24.50 -12.20
C PRO A 288 10.46 -24.36 -11.19
N ALA A 289 9.42 -25.17 -11.39
CA ALA A 289 8.37 -25.38 -10.40
C ALA A 289 9.01 -25.95 -9.13
N VAL A 290 9.11 -25.14 -8.07
CA VAL A 290 9.56 -25.60 -6.76
C VAL A 290 8.42 -26.35 -6.09
N GLY A 291 8.48 -27.68 -6.14
CA GLY A 291 7.88 -28.51 -5.11
C GLY A 291 8.74 -28.43 -3.85
N GLU A 292 8.15 -28.07 -2.72
CA GLU A 292 7.99 -28.97 -1.56
C GLU A 292 7.60 -28.26 -0.25
N THR A 293 6.71 -28.94 0.47
CA THR A 293 6.51 -29.01 1.93
C THR A 293 6.33 -27.73 2.75
N PHE A 294 5.07 -27.26 2.81
CA PHE A 294 4.50 -26.86 4.09
C PHE A 294 3.95 -28.11 4.78
N SER A 295 4.74 -28.68 5.69
CA SER A 295 4.21 -29.67 6.64
C SER A 295 3.42 -28.93 7.73
N SER A 296 2.10 -28.94 7.62
CA SER A 296 1.23 -28.98 8.79
C SER A 296 0.09 -29.95 8.51
N ALA A 297 0.32 -31.22 8.85
CA ALA A 297 -0.76 -32.18 9.03
C ALA A 297 -1.61 -31.72 10.22
N LEU A 298 -2.77 -31.13 9.92
CA LEU A 298 -3.90 -30.99 10.83
C LEU A 298 -5.15 -31.34 10.02
N ASP A 299 -5.69 -32.52 10.31
CA ASP A 299 -6.94 -33.05 9.77
C ASP A 299 -8.04 -32.00 9.82
N THR A 300 -8.36 -31.41 8.66
CA THR A 300 -9.32 -30.31 8.54
C THR A 300 -10.66 -30.74 7.94
N ARG A 301 -10.85 -32.04 7.70
CA ARG A 301 -12.15 -32.58 7.25
C ARG A 301 -13.28 -32.45 8.28
N GLY A 302 -12.96 -32.14 9.54
CA GLY A 302 -13.96 -31.86 10.59
C GLY A 302 -14.29 -30.37 10.83
N ILE A 303 -13.52 -29.43 10.25
CA ILE A 303 -13.72 -27.98 10.51
C ILE A 303 -14.61 -27.33 9.43
N ILE A 304 -14.76 -27.97 8.27
CA ILE A 304 -15.55 -27.44 7.15
C ILE A 304 -17.06 -27.51 7.41
N GLU A 305 -17.55 -28.42 8.26
CA GLU A 305 -18.98 -28.46 8.63
C GLU A 305 -19.36 -27.44 9.72
N GLU A 306 -18.41 -27.00 10.54
CA GLU A 306 -18.69 -26.03 11.62
C GLU A 306 -18.62 -24.58 11.14
N ALA A 307 -17.86 -24.29 10.07
CA ALA A 307 -17.84 -22.98 9.42
C ALA A 307 -19.02 -22.76 8.43
N ALA A 308 -19.62 -23.84 7.92
CA ALA A 308 -20.79 -23.79 7.04
C ALA A 308 -22.12 -23.70 7.81
N SER A 309 -22.16 -24.09 9.09
CA SER A 309 -23.37 -24.06 9.94
C SER A 309 -23.59 -22.74 10.70
N GLY A 310 -22.71 -21.75 10.50
CA GLY A 310 -22.81 -20.41 11.09
C GLY A 310 -23.56 -19.37 10.23
N LEU A 311 -24.02 -19.72 9.04
CA LEU A 311 -24.87 -18.87 8.20
C LEU A 311 -26.31 -18.84 8.76
N LYS A 312 -26.47 -18.23 9.92
CA LYS A 312 -27.78 -17.77 10.36
C LYS A 312 -28.20 -16.67 9.39
N SER A 313 -29.20 -16.99 8.56
CA SER A 313 -30.10 -16.02 7.94
C SER A 313 -30.54 -15.00 9.02
N GLY A 314 -30.00 -13.78 8.96
CA GLY A 314 -30.23 -12.77 9.98
C GLY A 314 -29.84 -11.38 9.50
N ASP A 315 -30.86 -10.55 9.29
CA ASP A 315 -30.87 -9.12 9.00
C ASP A 315 -30.23 -8.65 7.68
N SER A 316 -31.06 -8.62 6.64
CA SER A 316 -30.83 -7.88 5.40
C SER A 316 -30.79 -6.37 5.66
N LYS A 317 -29.69 -5.87 6.22
CA LYS A 317 -29.36 -4.46 6.05
C LYS A 317 -29.21 -4.22 4.54
N PRO A 318 -29.81 -3.16 3.99
CA PRO A 318 -29.63 -2.84 2.58
C PRO A 318 -28.14 -2.70 2.29
N SER A 319 -27.71 -3.19 1.11
CA SER A 319 -26.33 -3.02 0.69
C SER A 319 -25.97 -1.52 0.75
N PRO A 320 -24.80 -1.17 1.32
CA PRO A 320 -24.34 0.21 1.32
C PRO A 320 -23.89 0.68 -0.07
N PHE A 321 -23.83 -0.22 -1.06
CA PHE A 321 -23.35 0.07 -2.40
C PHE A 321 -24.52 0.23 -3.38
N PRO A 322 -24.44 1.19 -4.33
CA PRO A 322 -25.44 1.33 -5.38
C PRO A 322 -25.44 0.11 -6.30
N GLU A 323 -26.60 -0.52 -6.45
CA GLU A 323 -26.79 -1.71 -7.30
C GLU A 323 -26.34 -1.49 -8.76
N PRO A 324 -26.69 -0.37 -9.45
CA PRO A 324 -26.22 -0.13 -10.83
C PRO A 324 -24.70 -0.05 -10.95
N ALA A 325 -24.01 0.39 -9.89
CA ALA A 325 -22.55 0.46 -9.90
C ALA A 325 -21.92 -0.93 -9.79
N MET A 326 -22.50 -1.81 -8.97
CA MET A 326 -22.05 -3.18 -8.81
C MET A 326 -22.33 -4.00 -10.08
N GLU A 327 -23.50 -3.82 -10.69
CA GLU A 327 -23.85 -4.42 -11.99
C GLU A 327 -22.91 -3.97 -13.11
N ALA A 328 -22.55 -2.69 -13.16
CA ALA A 328 -21.60 -2.18 -14.15
C ALA A 328 -20.24 -2.87 -14.02
N ILE A 329 -19.70 -2.96 -12.80
CA ILE A 329 -18.42 -3.64 -12.54
C ILE A 329 -18.55 -5.12 -12.90
N ALA A 330 -19.67 -5.75 -12.51
CA ALA A 330 -19.88 -7.17 -12.75
C ALA A 330 -19.95 -7.53 -14.24
N THR A 331 -20.63 -6.68 -15.01
CA THR A 331 -20.75 -6.82 -16.47
C THR A 331 -19.39 -6.72 -17.13
N VAL A 332 -18.58 -5.69 -16.80
CA VAL A 332 -17.24 -5.56 -17.39
C VAL A 332 -16.32 -6.68 -16.93
N PHE A 333 -16.42 -7.10 -15.67
CA PHE A 333 -15.65 -8.22 -15.15
C PHE A 333 -15.89 -9.49 -15.96
N ALA A 334 -17.17 -9.85 -16.18
CA ALA A 334 -17.54 -11.05 -16.92
C ALA A 334 -17.11 -11.03 -18.39
N LEU A 335 -17.04 -9.84 -19.01
CA LEU A 335 -16.75 -9.69 -20.44
C LEU A 335 -15.26 -9.51 -20.75
N GLU A 336 -14.52 -8.77 -19.91
CA GLU A 336 -13.18 -8.30 -20.24
C GLU A 336 -12.06 -8.91 -19.39
N VAL A 337 -12.35 -9.48 -18.21
CA VAL A 337 -11.32 -9.91 -17.26
C VAL A 337 -10.91 -11.36 -17.53
N PRO A 338 -9.64 -11.62 -17.95
CA PRO A 338 -9.21 -12.97 -18.28
C PRO A 338 -8.82 -13.81 -17.06
N ARG A 339 -8.37 -13.19 -15.95
CA ARG A 339 -7.86 -13.91 -14.78
C ARG A 339 -8.12 -13.19 -13.47
N VAL A 340 -7.51 -12.03 -13.27
CA VAL A 340 -7.57 -11.31 -12.00
C VAL A 340 -7.90 -9.85 -12.25
N ALA A 341 -8.87 -9.35 -11.48
CA ALA A 341 -9.17 -7.94 -11.35
C ALA A 341 -9.17 -7.50 -9.89
N LEU A 342 -9.05 -6.20 -9.67
CA LEU A 342 -9.03 -5.58 -8.35
C LEU A 342 -10.12 -4.52 -8.27
N LEU A 343 -11.05 -4.64 -7.32
CA LEU A 343 -11.99 -3.61 -6.94
C LEU A 343 -11.47 -2.80 -5.75
N VAL A 344 -11.23 -1.51 -5.99
CA VAL A 344 -10.77 -0.54 -5.00
C VAL A 344 -11.98 0.23 -4.46
N LEU A 345 -12.20 0.10 -3.15
CA LEU A 345 -13.27 0.77 -2.43
C LEU A 345 -12.77 2.00 -1.67
N HIS A 346 -13.71 2.86 -1.30
CA HIS A 346 -13.48 3.96 -0.37
C HIS A 346 -12.98 3.44 1.00
N PRO A 347 -12.09 4.17 1.73
CA PRO A 347 -11.57 3.71 3.02
C PRO A 347 -12.61 3.38 4.09
N SER A 348 -13.76 4.06 4.05
CA SER A 348 -14.87 3.83 5.00
C SER A 348 -15.83 2.71 4.56
N ALA A 349 -15.64 2.13 3.38
CA ALA A 349 -16.54 1.12 2.84
C ALA A 349 -16.24 -0.27 3.40
N SER A 350 -17.29 -1.09 3.55
CA SER A 350 -17.16 -2.47 4.01
C SER A 350 -16.74 -3.40 2.86
N VAL A 351 -15.52 -3.95 2.93
CA VAL A 351 -15.04 -4.97 2.00
C VAL A 351 -15.94 -6.21 2.02
N GLY A 352 -16.41 -6.63 3.22
CA GLY A 352 -17.25 -7.81 3.37
C GLY A 352 -18.58 -7.70 2.63
N HIS A 353 -19.27 -6.56 2.73
CA HIS A 353 -20.52 -6.35 2.00
C HIS A 353 -20.29 -6.31 0.49
N ALA A 354 -19.22 -5.66 0.01
CA ALA A 354 -18.92 -5.61 -1.42
C ALA A 354 -18.64 -7.00 -2.00
N VAL A 355 -17.94 -7.86 -1.25
CA VAL A 355 -17.70 -9.25 -1.63
C VAL A 355 -19.02 -10.03 -1.68
N GLU A 356 -19.90 -9.85 -0.71
CA GLU A 356 -21.20 -10.50 -0.69
C GLU A 356 -22.07 -10.08 -1.89
N ASP A 357 -22.13 -8.77 -2.17
CA ASP A 357 -22.90 -8.24 -3.29
C ASP A 357 -22.37 -8.74 -4.64
N MET A 358 -21.05 -8.77 -4.85
CA MET A 358 -20.46 -9.31 -6.08
C MET A 358 -20.73 -10.81 -6.23
N ARG A 359 -20.70 -11.59 -5.13
CA ARG A 359 -21.05 -13.00 -5.16
C ARG A 359 -22.53 -13.24 -5.48
N ARG A 360 -23.43 -12.37 -5.02
CA ARG A 360 -24.85 -12.40 -5.39
C ARG A 360 -25.06 -12.16 -6.89
N LEU A 361 -24.18 -11.37 -7.52
CA LEU A 361 -24.14 -11.15 -8.97
C LEU A 361 -23.42 -12.28 -9.73
N GLY A 362 -23.02 -13.37 -9.05
CA GLY A 362 -22.38 -14.53 -9.67
C GLY A 362 -20.87 -14.41 -9.90
N ILE A 363 -20.21 -13.44 -9.27
CA ILE A 363 -18.76 -13.22 -9.42
C ILE A 363 -18.00 -13.93 -8.31
N ASP A 364 -16.90 -14.58 -8.69
CA ASP A 364 -15.91 -15.10 -7.76
C ASP A 364 -15.12 -13.95 -7.10
N ALA A 365 -15.69 -13.38 -6.05
CA ALA A 365 -15.13 -12.24 -5.34
C ALA A 365 -14.52 -12.63 -3.99
N HIS A 366 -13.35 -12.09 -3.68
CA HIS A 366 -12.61 -12.35 -2.44
C HIS A 366 -12.05 -11.04 -1.85
N GLY A 367 -12.09 -10.89 -0.53
CA GLY A 367 -11.34 -9.81 0.13
C GLY A 367 -9.84 -10.08 0.05
N LEU A 368 -9.01 -9.05 -0.10
CA LEU A 368 -7.56 -9.19 -0.24
C LEU A 368 -6.85 -9.53 1.09
N ASP A 369 -6.12 -10.64 1.10
CA ASP A 369 -5.21 -11.10 2.17
C ASP A 369 -4.06 -11.91 1.55
N VAL A 370 -2.81 -11.44 1.75
CA VAL A 370 -1.61 -12.07 1.15
C VAL A 370 -1.26 -13.37 1.85
N VAL A 371 -1.61 -13.50 3.13
CA VAL A 371 -1.26 -14.67 3.95
C VAL A 371 -2.14 -15.87 3.57
N GLN A 372 -3.40 -15.59 3.24
CA GLN A 372 -4.37 -16.62 2.88
C GLN A 372 -4.33 -16.91 1.38
N ARG A 373 -4.03 -18.18 1.02
CA ARG A 373 -3.93 -18.60 -0.38
C ARG A 373 -5.21 -18.31 -1.17
N GLU A 374 -6.36 -18.60 -0.61
CA GLU A 374 -7.68 -18.42 -1.24
C GLU A 374 -8.16 -16.96 -1.29
N ARG A 375 -7.43 -16.01 -0.70
CA ARG A 375 -7.87 -14.61 -0.58
C ARG A 375 -6.88 -13.61 -1.19
N GLY A 376 -6.07 -14.06 -2.15
CA GLY A 376 -5.09 -13.20 -2.84
C GLY A 376 -3.68 -13.76 -2.78
N GLY A 377 -3.33 -14.54 -1.76
CA GLY A 377 -1.99 -15.10 -1.62
C GLY A 377 -1.52 -15.91 -2.83
N SER A 378 -2.40 -16.70 -3.47
CA SER A 378 -2.07 -17.42 -4.71
C SER A 378 -1.75 -16.47 -5.88
N TYR A 379 -2.58 -15.45 -6.09
CA TYR A 379 -2.48 -14.51 -7.21
C TYR A 379 -1.32 -13.50 -7.07
N LEU A 380 -0.86 -13.28 -5.83
CA LEU A 380 0.23 -12.35 -5.51
C LEU A 380 1.59 -13.04 -5.43
N LEU A 381 1.62 -14.31 -5.03
CA LEU A 381 2.84 -15.06 -4.73
C LEU A 381 3.15 -16.17 -5.75
N ARG A 382 2.25 -16.44 -6.71
CA ARG A 382 2.47 -17.40 -7.79
C ARG A 382 2.12 -16.75 -9.12
N LYS A 383 3.05 -16.78 -10.08
CA LYS A 383 2.71 -16.53 -11.50
C LYS A 383 1.89 -17.73 -11.96
N GLY A 384 0.61 -17.53 -12.25
CA GLY A 384 -0.28 -18.60 -12.68
C GLY A 384 0.13 -19.11 -14.07
N THR A 385 0.51 -20.39 -14.16
CA THR A 385 0.69 -21.14 -15.43
C THR A 385 -0.51 -22.03 -15.78
N ALA A 386 -1.62 -21.95 -15.03
CA ALA A 386 -2.81 -22.78 -15.27
C ALA A 386 -3.90 -21.97 -15.99
N PRO A 387 -4.24 -22.28 -17.26
CA PRO A 387 -5.27 -21.58 -18.03
C PRO A 387 -6.72 -21.97 -17.68
N GLU A 388 -6.96 -22.71 -16.59
CA GLU A 388 -8.27 -23.29 -16.24
C GLU A 388 -8.97 -22.66 -15.03
N ASP A 389 -8.38 -21.64 -14.39
CA ASP A 389 -9.02 -20.99 -13.25
C ASP A 389 -10.01 -19.92 -13.72
N ASP A 390 -11.25 -19.97 -13.22
CA ASP A 390 -12.25 -18.92 -13.39
C ASP A 390 -11.70 -17.55 -12.96
N PRO A 391 -12.11 -16.43 -13.59
CA PRO A 391 -11.61 -15.12 -13.24
C PRO A 391 -12.04 -14.76 -11.81
N THR A 392 -11.11 -14.20 -11.03
CA THR A 392 -11.33 -13.80 -9.63
C THR A 392 -11.26 -12.28 -9.47
N LEU A 393 -12.21 -11.73 -8.70
CA LEU A 393 -12.26 -10.32 -8.30
C LEU A 393 -11.74 -10.15 -6.88
N LEU A 394 -10.58 -9.50 -6.73
CA LEU A 394 -10.04 -9.13 -5.43
C LEU A 394 -10.65 -7.79 -4.99
N VAL A 395 -11.14 -7.70 -3.75
CA VAL A 395 -11.79 -6.50 -3.21
C VAL A 395 -10.95 -5.95 -2.06
N ALA A 396 -10.57 -4.68 -2.15
CA ALA A 396 -9.70 -4.04 -1.16
C ALA A 396 -9.93 -2.52 -1.04
N THR A 397 -9.35 -1.92 -0.01
CA THR A 397 -9.21 -0.46 0.07
C THR A 397 -7.82 -0.05 -0.44
N LEU A 398 -7.67 1.20 -0.88
CA LEU A 398 -6.40 1.70 -1.38
C LEU A 398 -5.24 1.54 -0.38
N ALA A 399 -5.52 1.71 0.91
CA ALA A 399 -4.50 1.58 1.97
C ALA A 399 -3.88 0.18 2.04
N SER A 400 -4.65 -0.86 1.68
CA SER A 400 -4.20 -2.26 1.74
C SER A 400 -3.44 -2.71 0.49
N ILE A 401 -3.52 -1.96 -0.61
CA ILE A 401 -2.93 -2.36 -1.91
C ILE A 401 -1.69 -1.57 -2.31
N ARG A 402 -1.36 -0.49 -1.59
CA ARG A 402 -0.13 0.28 -1.86
C ARG A 402 1.11 -0.60 -1.77
N GLY A 403 2.10 -0.37 -2.62
CA GLY A 403 3.28 -1.24 -2.76
C GLY A 403 3.02 -2.64 -3.35
N LEU A 404 1.82 -3.23 -3.19
CA LEU A 404 1.56 -4.60 -3.63
C LEU A 404 1.76 -4.81 -5.13
N ASP A 405 2.56 -5.80 -5.47
CA ASP A 405 2.73 -6.27 -6.85
C ASP A 405 1.84 -7.47 -7.14
N MET A 406 1.08 -7.39 -8.23
CA MET A 406 0.14 -8.43 -8.66
C MET A 406 0.40 -8.73 -10.15
N PRO A 407 1.28 -9.69 -10.46
CA PRO A 407 1.72 -9.90 -11.84
C PRO A 407 0.59 -10.24 -12.81
N ASP A 408 -0.45 -10.94 -12.36
CA ASP A 408 -1.55 -11.43 -13.20
C ASP A 408 -2.76 -10.47 -13.21
N LEU A 409 -2.64 -9.30 -12.57
CA LEU A 409 -3.69 -8.29 -12.52
C LEU A 409 -3.79 -7.56 -13.87
N THR A 410 -4.98 -7.59 -14.44
CA THR A 410 -5.27 -6.99 -15.76
C THR A 410 -6.18 -5.77 -15.66
N HIS A 411 -7.08 -5.77 -14.67
CA HIS A 411 -8.09 -4.75 -14.50
C HIS A 411 -8.10 -4.20 -13.08
N VAL A 412 -8.22 -2.88 -12.95
CA VAL A 412 -8.50 -2.19 -11.69
C VAL A 412 -9.81 -1.45 -11.83
N PHE A 413 -10.79 -1.86 -11.03
CA PHE A 413 -12.05 -1.15 -10.84
C PHE A 413 -11.91 -0.20 -9.65
N ILE A 414 -12.36 1.05 -9.81
CA ILE A 414 -12.42 2.03 -8.71
C ILE A 414 -13.89 2.42 -8.54
N LEU A 415 -14.43 2.25 -7.33
CA LEU A 415 -15.82 2.61 -7.03
C LEU A 415 -15.90 3.99 -6.37
N GLY A 416 -16.57 4.92 -7.03
CA GLY A 416 -16.80 6.29 -6.60
C GLY A 416 -15.63 7.23 -6.88
N ALA A 417 -15.89 8.54 -6.80
CA ALA A 417 -14.87 9.58 -6.93
C ALA A 417 -15.01 10.64 -5.83
N SER A 418 -14.87 10.17 -4.58
CA SER A 418 -14.98 11.03 -3.39
C SER A 418 -13.80 11.98 -3.23
N GLU A 419 -13.80 12.76 -2.14
CA GLU A 419 -12.62 13.55 -1.71
C GLU A 419 -11.38 12.72 -1.42
N ALA A 420 -11.54 11.43 -1.15
CA ALA A 420 -10.42 10.52 -0.91
C ALA A 420 -9.68 10.10 -2.20
N LEU A 421 -10.32 10.21 -3.38
CA LEU A 421 -9.69 9.88 -4.65
C LEU A 421 -9.00 11.12 -5.24
N ASP A 422 -7.82 11.43 -4.71
CA ASP A 422 -6.95 12.47 -5.22
C ASP A 422 -5.96 11.94 -6.27
N GLN A 423 -5.11 12.83 -6.80
CA GLN A 423 -4.14 12.50 -7.85
C GLN A 423 -3.20 11.34 -7.45
N ASP A 424 -2.66 11.39 -6.24
CA ASP A 424 -1.73 10.37 -5.75
C ASP A 424 -2.47 9.05 -5.56
N SER A 425 -3.66 9.12 -4.96
CA SER A 425 -4.47 7.92 -4.68
C SER A 425 -4.91 7.21 -5.96
N TYR A 426 -5.34 7.96 -6.97
CA TYR A 426 -5.64 7.41 -8.29
C TYR A 426 -4.41 6.79 -8.93
N THR A 427 -3.26 7.49 -8.89
CA THR A 427 -2.00 6.99 -9.44
C THR A 427 -1.56 5.69 -8.77
N HIS A 428 -1.73 5.57 -7.45
CA HIS A 428 -1.43 4.35 -6.69
C HIS A 428 -2.36 3.17 -7.02
N ALA A 429 -3.64 3.46 -7.27
CA ALA A 429 -4.62 2.45 -7.67
C ALA A 429 -4.35 1.98 -9.11
N ALA A 430 -4.18 2.93 -10.03
CA ALA A 430 -3.88 2.67 -11.44
C ALA A 430 -2.55 1.94 -11.63
N GLY A 431 -1.51 2.31 -10.88
CA GLY A 431 -0.20 1.69 -10.93
C GLY A 431 -0.12 0.24 -10.40
N ARG A 432 -1.27 -0.38 -10.04
CA ARG A 432 -1.33 -1.82 -9.79
C ARG A 432 -1.32 -2.63 -11.09
N VAL A 433 -1.83 -2.07 -12.18
CA VAL A 433 -1.75 -2.64 -13.53
C VAL A 433 -0.64 -1.96 -14.33
N GLY A 434 -0.32 -2.50 -15.51
CA GLY A 434 0.70 -1.91 -16.37
C GLY A 434 2.15 -2.08 -15.88
N ARG A 435 2.37 -2.94 -14.86
CA ARG A 435 3.70 -3.19 -14.28
C ARG A 435 4.53 -4.09 -15.20
N PHE A 436 5.84 -3.87 -15.21
CA PHE A 436 6.81 -4.64 -16.01
C PHE A 436 6.48 -4.72 -17.51
N GLY A 437 5.95 -3.64 -18.08
CA GLY A 437 5.64 -3.54 -19.51
C GLY A 437 4.37 -4.28 -19.95
N LYS A 438 3.59 -4.83 -19.01
CA LYS A 438 2.26 -5.39 -19.32
C LYS A 438 1.27 -4.27 -19.66
N SER A 439 0.18 -4.63 -20.34
CA SER A 439 -0.98 -3.74 -20.50
C SER A 439 -1.91 -3.85 -19.30
N GLY A 440 -2.83 -2.90 -19.17
CA GLY A 440 -3.80 -2.88 -18.09
C GLY A 440 -4.95 -1.94 -18.36
N LYS A 441 -6.11 -2.21 -17.75
CA LYS A 441 -7.26 -1.29 -17.79
C LYS A 441 -7.63 -0.81 -16.40
N VAL A 442 -7.93 0.48 -16.30
CA VAL A 442 -8.44 1.11 -15.07
C VAL A 442 -9.82 1.67 -15.36
N ILE A 443 -10.84 1.16 -14.69
CA ILE A 443 -12.24 1.55 -14.91
C ILE A 443 -12.77 2.16 -13.62
N THR A 444 -13.12 3.44 -13.67
CA THR A 444 -13.70 4.15 -12.52
C THR A 444 -15.22 4.28 -12.68
N VAL A 445 -15.99 3.76 -11.75
CA VAL A 445 -17.46 3.78 -11.77
C VAL A 445 -17.95 4.84 -10.79
N VAL A 446 -18.65 5.86 -11.29
CA VAL A 446 -19.05 7.05 -10.51
C VAL A 446 -20.55 7.32 -10.62
N GLY A 447 -21.15 7.86 -9.56
CA GLY A 447 -22.55 8.21 -9.54
C GLY A 447 -22.82 9.53 -10.26
N ARG A 448 -23.98 9.66 -10.91
CA ARG A 448 -24.46 10.96 -11.41
C ARG A 448 -24.54 12.00 -10.29
N ARG A 449 -24.56 13.27 -10.70
CA ARG A 449 -24.71 14.41 -9.80
C ARG A 449 -25.90 14.21 -8.87
N HIS A 450 -25.65 14.22 -7.56
CA HIS A 450 -26.68 14.05 -6.54
C HIS A 450 -26.36 14.88 -5.28
N VAL A 451 -27.34 15.04 -4.39
CA VAL A 451 -27.17 15.79 -3.15
C VAL A 451 -26.97 14.80 -2.00
N LEU A 452 -25.79 14.84 -1.37
CA LEU A 452 -25.46 14.09 -0.16
C LEU A 452 -25.30 15.07 1.00
N SER A 453 -26.10 14.91 2.06
CA SER A 453 -26.00 15.70 3.30
C SER A 453 -25.94 17.23 3.06
N GLY A 454 -26.74 17.74 2.12
CA GLY A 454 -26.82 19.16 1.77
C GLY A 454 -25.68 19.67 0.88
N LYS A 455 -24.74 18.81 0.48
CA LYS A 455 -23.69 19.14 -0.50
C LYS A 455 -24.03 18.52 -1.85
N VAL A 456 -23.90 19.31 -2.91
CA VAL A 456 -23.96 18.80 -4.29
C VAL A 456 -22.67 18.05 -4.56
N VAL A 457 -22.78 16.74 -4.80
CA VAL A 457 -21.67 15.87 -5.18
C VAL A 457 -21.78 15.60 -6.68
N ASP A 458 -20.77 16.03 -7.43
CA ASP A 458 -20.66 15.85 -8.88
C ASP A 458 -19.39 15.04 -9.18
N GLU A 459 -19.49 13.71 -9.02
CA GLU A 459 -18.39 12.79 -9.24
C GLU A 459 -17.88 12.78 -10.70
N PRO A 460 -18.72 12.85 -11.74
CA PRO A 460 -18.26 12.89 -13.13
C PRO A 460 -17.40 14.12 -13.43
N ASN A 461 -17.79 15.30 -12.93
CA ASN A 461 -16.98 16.50 -13.08
C ASN A 461 -15.65 16.38 -12.34
N ARG A 462 -15.65 15.80 -11.13
CA ARG A 462 -14.40 15.55 -10.38
C ARG A 462 -13.45 14.64 -11.15
N MET A 463 -13.96 13.56 -11.75
CA MET A 463 -13.14 12.68 -12.60
C MET A 463 -12.61 13.39 -13.84
N THR A 464 -13.41 14.25 -14.47
CA THR A 464 -12.96 15.05 -15.62
C THR A 464 -11.80 15.97 -15.23
N VAL A 465 -11.91 16.65 -14.08
CA VAL A 465 -10.84 17.50 -13.55
C VAL A 465 -9.59 16.69 -13.18
N LEU A 466 -9.77 15.49 -12.61
CA LEU A 466 -8.68 14.58 -12.26
C LEU A 466 -7.92 14.13 -13.50
N TYR A 467 -8.62 13.64 -14.53
CA TYR A 467 -8.01 13.24 -15.80
C TYR A 467 -7.29 14.39 -16.51
N LYS A 468 -7.85 15.60 -16.46
CA LYS A 468 -7.16 16.79 -16.98
C LYS A 468 -5.84 17.07 -16.25
N LYS A 469 -5.79 16.92 -14.92
CA LYS A 469 -4.56 17.11 -14.13
C LYS A 469 -3.53 15.99 -14.36
N LEU A 470 -4.01 14.80 -14.67
CA LEU A 470 -3.18 13.62 -14.95
C LEU A 470 -2.74 13.54 -16.43
N HIS A 471 -3.27 14.41 -17.29
CA HIS A 471 -3.10 14.34 -18.75
C HIS A 471 -3.57 13.01 -19.36
N VAL A 472 -4.65 12.46 -18.82
CA VAL A 472 -5.26 11.20 -19.26
C VAL A 472 -6.46 11.48 -20.14
N THR A 473 -6.53 10.84 -21.30
CA THR A 473 -7.73 10.82 -22.14
C THR A 473 -8.53 9.54 -21.86
N PRO A 474 -9.76 9.64 -21.35
CA PRO A 474 -10.57 8.45 -21.06
C PRO A 474 -10.98 7.73 -22.36
N VAL A 475 -10.95 6.41 -22.36
CA VAL A 475 -11.36 5.55 -23.48
C VAL A 475 -12.74 4.97 -23.20
N ARG A 476 -13.56 4.86 -24.24
CA ARG A 476 -14.91 4.30 -24.19
C ARG A 476 -14.89 2.80 -23.88
N VAL A 477 -15.79 2.36 -22.99
CA VAL A 477 -16.14 0.95 -22.79
C VAL A 477 -17.27 0.61 -23.76
N GLU A 478 -17.05 -0.37 -24.64
CA GLU A 478 -17.90 -0.66 -25.81
C GLU A 478 -19.34 -1.07 -25.44
N HIS A 479 -19.49 -1.77 -24.32
CA HIS A 479 -20.77 -2.34 -23.89
C HIS A 479 -21.75 -1.34 -23.26
N PHE A 480 -21.34 -0.08 -23.05
CA PHE A 480 -22.19 0.96 -22.48
C PHE A 480 -22.49 2.09 -23.45
N GLY A 481 -23.69 2.65 -23.32
CA GLY A 481 -24.18 3.76 -24.14
C GLY A 481 -23.39 5.06 -23.97
N LEU A 482 -23.57 5.98 -24.91
CA LEU A 482 -23.13 7.36 -24.80
C LEU A 482 -24.27 8.23 -24.27
N ASN A 483 -23.94 9.38 -23.66
CA ASN A 483 -24.95 10.40 -23.37
C ASN A 483 -25.54 10.93 -24.68
N GLU A 484 -26.75 10.48 -25.05
CA GLU A 484 -27.47 11.03 -26.21
C GLU A 484 -28.10 12.41 -25.94
N SER A 485 -28.14 12.86 -24.68
CA SER A 485 -28.74 14.14 -24.27
C SER A 485 -27.95 15.41 -24.65
N ALA A 486 -26.80 15.30 -25.32
CA ALA A 486 -26.05 16.47 -25.80
C ALA A 486 -26.38 16.89 -27.25
N LYS A 487 -27.19 16.11 -27.98
CA LYS A 487 -27.66 16.51 -29.32
C LYS A 487 -28.94 17.35 -29.28
N GLU A 488 -29.76 17.24 -28.23
CA GLU A 488 -31.03 17.99 -28.14
C GLU A 488 -30.85 19.42 -27.62
N GLU A 489 -29.93 19.68 -26.67
CA GLU A 489 -29.69 21.05 -26.17
C GLU A 489 -29.10 22.01 -27.23
N LYS A 490 -28.44 21.48 -28.28
CA LYS A 490 -28.01 22.28 -29.44
C LYS A 490 -29.07 22.42 -30.52
N ALA A 491 -30.08 21.55 -30.55
CA ALA A 491 -31.18 21.65 -31.50
C ALA A 491 -32.19 22.70 -31.02
N GLU A 492 -32.54 22.71 -29.72
CA GLU A 492 -33.48 23.68 -29.15
C GLU A 492 -32.93 25.11 -29.10
N SER A 493 -31.61 25.30 -28.99
CA SER A 493 -30.99 26.63 -29.09
C SER A 493 -30.87 27.14 -30.53
N SER A 494 -31.14 26.31 -31.54
CA SER A 494 -31.08 26.68 -32.97
C SER A 494 -32.46 26.83 -33.61
N SER A 495 -33.52 26.31 -32.97
CA SER A 495 -34.90 26.46 -33.43
C SER A 495 -35.67 27.63 -32.79
N ALA A 496 -35.07 28.32 -31.81
CA ALA A 496 -35.70 29.46 -31.13
C ALA A 496 -35.42 30.83 -31.79
N ASP A 497 -34.64 30.88 -32.87
CA ASP A 497 -34.20 32.14 -33.51
C ASP A 497 -34.69 32.30 -34.97
N ASN A 498 -35.74 31.56 -35.36
CA ASN A 498 -36.34 31.66 -36.70
C ASN A 498 -37.84 31.30 -36.68
N THR A 499 -38.67 32.19 -36.15
CA THR A 499 -40.08 32.35 -36.55
C THR A 499 -40.60 33.71 -36.06
N ASP A 500 -40.76 34.61 -37.04
CA ASP A 500 -41.64 35.79 -37.17
C ASP A 500 -41.82 36.80 -36.02
#